data_AF-A0A061ISF8-F1
#
_entry.id   AF-A0A061ISF8-F1
#
_cell.length_a   1.000
_cell.length_b   1.000
_cell.length_c   1.000
_cell.angle_alpha   90.00
_cell.angle_beta   90.00
_cell.angle_gamma   90.00
#
_symmetry.space_group_name_H-M   'P 1'
#
loop_
_entity.id
_entity.type
_entity.pdbx_description
1 polymer ?
#
loop_
_entity_poly.entity_id
_entity_poly.type
_entity_poly.pdbx_seq_one_letter_code
_entity_poly.pdbx_strand_id
1 'polypeptide(L)'
;MTKYDAARMDELAAEVANEPNEHSRGSRRKMKVLRSTPKDNLLSTSALLPDRVRYAPPDVRGKEFSQHYGCFCVNDHGACFTSVMLTRLAISTVGYFDENFYPAYFEDVEYGFRLKLLGFKERHIKYGTFVHQTSLNVRLSAKLKTKEAIWFRRVRPLGATYKYALAKWGRTGMCCGGYEEPFNGTIPVDVWVKDAARIRRIQAYGHGEWKRVPNVGYDTSLLEPVMTKS
;
A
#
# COMPACT_ATOMS: atom_id res chain seq x y z
N MET A 1 -8.52 -20.14 3.45
CA MET A 1 -8.46 -20.07 1.97
C MET A 1 -9.56 -20.97 1.45
N THR A 2 -10.53 -20.43 0.70
CA THR A 2 -11.57 -21.28 0.12
C THR A 2 -10.99 -22.06 -1.07
N LYS A 3 -11.61 -23.18 -1.47
CA LYS A 3 -11.21 -23.89 -2.70
C LYS A 3 -11.29 -22.98 -3.94
N TYR A 4 -12.25 -22.05 -3.94
CA TYR A 4 -12.43 -21.06 -5.00
C TYR A 4 -11.26 -20.06 -5.08
N ASP A 5 -10.72 -19.61 -3.94
CA ASP A 5 -9.57 -18.69 -3.95
C ASP A 5 -8.31 -19.38 -4.48
N ALA A 6 -8.10 -20.66 -4.13
CA ALA A 6 -6.94 -21.43 -4.59
C ALA A 6 -6.95 -21.61 -6.12
N ALA A 7 -8.07 -22.08 -6.67
CA ALA A 7 -8.24 -22.21 -8.11
C ALA A 7 -8.06 -20.86 -8.83
N ARG A 8 -8.62 -19.78 -8.26
CA ARG A 8 -8.45 -18.44 -8.83
C ARG A 8 -6.99 -18.00 -8.85
N MET A 9 -6.21 -18.30 -7.81
CA MET A 9 -4.79 -17.99 -7.78
C MET A 9 -4.01 -18.77 -8.85
N ASP A 10 -4.34 -20.04 -9.07
CA ASP A 10 -3.69 -20.87 -10.10
C ASP A 10 -4.00 -20.33 -11.52
N GLU A 11 -5.24 -19.93 -11.78
CA GLU A 11 -5.63 -19.26 -13.04
C GLU A 11 -4.84 -17.96 -13.27
N LEU A 12 -4.76 -17.10 -12.25
CA LEU A 12 -4.01 -15.84 -12.35
C LEU A 12 -2.52 -16.07 -12.54
N ALA A 13 -1.96 -17.09 -11.89
CA ALA A 13 -0.55 -17.45 -12.06
C ALA A 13 -0.27 -17.93 -13.49
N ALA A 14 -1.16 -18.74 -14.08
CA ALA A 14 -1.05 -19.14 -15.47
C ALA A 14 -1.20 -17.96 -16.45
N GLU A 15 -2.09 -17.01 -16.16
CA GLU A 15 -2.25 -15.78 -16.95
C GLU A 15 -0.96 -14.93 -16.91
N VAL A 16 -0.48 -14.61 -15.71
CA VAL A 16 0.72 -13.77 -15.51
C VAL A 16 1.98 -14.41 -16.10
N ALA A 17 2.10 -15.74 -16.07
CA ALA A 17 3.23 -16.45 -16.66
C ALA A 17 3.37 -16.23 -18.18
N ASN A 18 2.29 -15.87 -18.87
CA ASN A 18 2.27 -15.59 -20.30
C ASN A 18 2.42 -14.10 -20.63
N GLU A 19 2.70 -13.25 -19.64
CA GLU A 19 2.91 -11.82 -19.85
C GLU A 19 4.39 -11.47 -20.16
N PRO A 20 4.65 -10.44 -20.99
CA PRO A 20 3.69 -9.50 -21.55
C PRO A 20 2.88 -10.04 -22.74
N ASN A 21 1.61 -9.63 -22.83
CA ASN A 21 0.65 -10.04 -23.86
C ASN A 21 -0.09 -8.83 -24.47
N GLU A 22 -1.19 -9.06 -25.19
CA GLU A 22 -2.00 -8.00 -25.82
C GLU A 22 -2.54 -6.96 -24.83
N HIS A 23 -2.74 -7.34 -23.57
CA HIS A 23 -3.18 -6.46 -22.49
C HIS A 23 -2.04 -5.65 -21.86
N SER A 24 -0.79 -6.07 -22.08
CA SER A 24 0.41 -5.38 -21.60
C SER A 24 0.72 -4.13 -22.43
N ARG A 25 0.26 -4.05 -23.67
CA ARG A 25 0.41 -2.83 -24.46
C ARG A 25 -0.45 -1.77 -23.82
N GLY A 26 0.19 -0.94 -22.98
CA GLY A 26 -0.45 -0.01 -22.06
C GLY A 26 -1.78 0.50 -22.56
N SER A 27 -2.80 0.32 -21.73
CA SER A 27 -4.00 1.16 -21.66
C SER A 27 -3.69 2.57 -22.13
N ARG A 28 -4.67 3.29 -22.68
CA ARG A 28 -4.62 4.66 -23.26
C ARG A 28 -3.70 5.70 -22.56
N ARG A 29 -3.18 5.42 -21.37
CA ARG A 29 -2.10 6.08 -20.63
C ARG A 29 -0.73 5.82 -21.29
N LYS A 30 0.04 6.89 -21.51
CA LYS A 30 1.44 6.79 -21.95
C LYS A 30 2.29 6.25 -20.79
N MET A 31 2.30 4.93 -20.57
CA MET A 31 3.05 4.27 -19.49
C MET A 31 3.84 3.08 -20.05
N LYS A 32 4.97 2.76 -19.40
CA LYS A 32 5.72 1.52 -19.65
C LYS A 32 5.02 0.35 -18.94
N VAL A 33 5.20 -0.85 -19.46
CA VAL A 33 4.85 -2.09 -18.73
C VAL A 33 5.71 -2.17 -17.48
N LEU A 34 5.07 -2.23 -16.31
CA LEU A 34 5.73 -2.22 -15.01
C LEU A 34 5.81 -3.64 -14.48
N ARG A 35 7.02 -4.05 -14.10
CA ARG A 35 7.31 -5.35 -13.50
C ARG A 35 8.41 -5.14 -12.47
N SER A 36 8.17 -5.57 -11.24
CA SER A 36 9.23 -5.69 -10.24
C SER A 36 9.88 -7.06 -10.33
N THR A 37 11.20 -7.10 -10.33
CA THR A 37 11.99 -8.33 -10.16
C THR A 37 12.39 -8.48 -8.69
N PRO A 38 12.80 -9.68 -8.23
CA PRO A 38 13.35 -9.86 -6.88
C PRO A 38 14.58 -9.00 -6.57
N LYS A 39 15.24 -8.42 -7.59
CA LYS A 39 16.38 -7.52 -7.44
C LYS A 39 15.97 -6.04 -7.39
N ASP A 40 14.71 -5.72 -7.70
CA ASP A 40 14.20 -4.36 -7.67
C ASP A 40 13.86 -3.95 -6.24
N ASN A 41 14.74 -3.14 -5.66
CA ASN A 41 14.52 -2.57 -4.33
C ASN A 41 13.69 -1.27 -4.34
N LEU A 42 13.31 -0.81 -5.54
CA LEU A 42 12.65 0.48 -5.76
C LEU A 42 11.22 0.33 -6.27
N LEU A 43 10.96 -0.53 -7.24
CA LEU A 43 9.62 -0.73 -7.80
C LEU A 43 8.98 -1.95 -7.15
N SER A 44 7.74 -1.79 -6.67
CA SER A 44 6.91 -2.90 -6.20
C SER A 44 5.73 -3.10 -7.14
N THR A 45 5.46 -4.36 -7.50
CA THR A 45 4.27 -4.78 -8.25
C THR A 45 3.71 -6.07 -7.65
N SER A 46 2.40 -6.30 -7.78
CA SER A 46 1.78 -7.53 -7.28
C SER A 46 2.13 -8.74 -8.14
N ALA A 47 2.39 -9.86 -7.46
CA ALA A 47 2.84 -11.09 -8.11
C ALA A 47 1.79 -11.69 -9.06
N LEU A 48 0.50 -11.62 -8.70
CA LEU A 48 -0.60 -12.28 -9.42
C LEU A 48 -1.64 -11.30 -9.94
N LEU A 49 -1.35 -10.00 -10.02
CA LEU A 49 -2.25 -9.06 -10.70
C LEU A 49 -1.91 -9.05 -12.20
N PRO A 50 -2.77 -9.56 -13.08
CA PRO A 50 -2.49 -9.57 -14.51
C PRO A 50 -2.66 -8.18 -15.10
N ASP A 51 -1.99 -7.94 -16.21
CA ASP A 51 -1.95 -6.67 -16.92
C ASP A 51 -3.33 -6.20 -17.39
N ARG A 52 -4.19 -7.14 -17.79
CA ARG A 52 -5.57 -6.80 -18.15
C ARG A 52 -6.30 -6.12 -17.00
N VAL A 53 -5.99 -6.47 -15.75
CA VAL A 53 -6.60 -5.88 -14.54
C VAL A 53 -5.81 -4.66 -14.09
N ARG A 54 -4.47 -4.75 -14.04
CA ARG A 54 -3.57 -3.67 -13.64
C ARG A 54 -3.83 -2.39 -14.43
N TYR A 55 -4.01 -2.52 -15.74
CA TYR A 55 -4.20 -1.40 -16.66
C TYR A 55 -5.66 -1.17 -17.07
N ALA A 56 -6.60 -1.97 -16.57
CA ALA A 56 -8.02 -1.78 -16.84
C ALA A 56 -8.55 -0.43 -16.29
N PRO A 57 -9.60 0.13 -16.92
CA PRO A 57 -10.40 1.19 -16.34
C PRO A 57 -10.95 0.83 -14.95
N PRO A 58 -11.18 1.83 -14.06
CA PRO A 58 -11.61 1.59 -12.67
C PRO A 58 -12.88 0.75 -12.52
N ASP A 59 -13.86 0.90 -13.40
CA ASP A 59 -15.15 0.20 -13.37
C ASP A 59 -15.04 -1.30 -13.70
N VAL A 60 -14.09 -1.64 -14.58
CA VAL A 60 -13.76 -3.04 -14.91
C VAL A 60 -12.95 -3.64 -13.77
N ARG A 61 -11.91 -2.93 -13.31
CA ARG A 61 -11.02 -3.39 -12.25
C ARG A 61 -11.74 -3.60 -10.91
N GLY A 62 -12.68 -2.72 -10.57
CA GLY A 62 -13.48 -2.82 -9.34
C GLY A 62 -14.45 -4.01 -9.30
N LYS A 63 -14.60 -4.77 -10.39
CA LYS A 63 -15.43 -5.98 -10.45
C LYS A 63 -14.61 -7.27 -10.34
N GLU A 64 -13.30 -7.20 -10.57
CA GLU A 64 -12.40 -8.36 -10.71
C GLU A 64 -12.53 -9.32 -9.53
N PHE A 65 -12.46 -8.80 -8.30
CA PHE A 65 -12.51 -9.63 -7.09
C PHE A 65 -13.81 -9.47 -6.29
N SER A 66 -14.89 -9.02 -6.94
CA SER A 66 -16.20 -8.75 -6.30
C SER A 66 -16.84 -9.96 -5.60
N GLN A 67 -16.45 -11.19 -5.97
CA GLN A 67 -16.93 -12.41 -5.34
C GLN A 67 -16.00 -12.94 -4.23
N HIS A 68 -14.86 -12.30 -4.00
CA HIS A 68 -13.85 -12.73 -3.03
C HIS A 68 -13.78 -11.80 -1.84
N TYR A 69 -13.53 -12.37 -0.66
CA TYR A 69 -13.17 -11.60 0.52
C TYR A 69 -11.67 -11.32 0.51
N GLY A 70 -11.28 -10.06 0.67
CA GLY A 70 -9.89 -9.66 0.74
C GLY A 70 -9.35 -9.65 2.17
N CYS A 71 -10.20 -9.24 3.11
CA CYS A 71 -9.84 -9.16 4.52
C CYS A 71 -11.00 -9.56 5.44
N PHE A 72 -10.61 -10.06 6.61
CA PHE A 72 -11.50 -10.32 7.73
C PHE A 72 -11.05 -9.51 8.94
N CYS A 73 -11.94 -8.71 9.49
CA CYS A 73 -11.68 -7.85 10.63
C CYS A 73 -12.30 -8.49 11.88
N VAL A 74 -11.49 -8.83 12.87
CA VAL A 74 -11.99 -9.46 14.09
C VAL A 74 -12.26 -8.41 15.17
N ASN A 75 -13.51 -8.33 15.64
CA ASN A 75 -13.88 -7.59 16.85
C ASN A 75 -13.62 -6.08 16.89
N ASP A 76 -13.56 -5.38 15.75
CA ASP A 76 -13.57 -3.91 15.76
C ASP A 76 -14.35 -3.31 14.57
N HIS A 77 -15.17 -2.29 14.89
CA HIS A 77 -15.91 -1.47 13.94
C HIS A 77 -15.18 -0.15 13.59
N GLY A 78 -13.96 0.08 14.11
CA GLY A 78 -13.17 1.29 13.85
C GLY A 78 -11.70 1.08 13.46
N ALA A 79 -11.07 -0.05 13.80
CA ALA A 79 -9.67 -0.32 13.49
C ALA A 79 -9.45 -1.77 12.99
N CYS A 80 -10.07 -2.13 11.87
CA CYS A 80 -9.98 -3.46 11.25
C CYS A 80 -8.55 -4.04 11.23
N PHE A 81 -7.56 -3.21 10.88
CA PHE A 81 -6.16 -3.63 10.72
C PHE A 81 -5.41 -3.90 12.03
N THR A 82 -6.00 -3.59 13.18
CA THR A 82 -5.45 -4.02 14.48
C THR A 82 -5.62 -5.52 14.73
N SER A 83 -6.51 -6.17 13.99
CA SER A 83 -6.90 -7.57 14.14
C SER A 83 -7.34 -8.18 12.79
N VAL A 84 -6.60 -7.87 11.73
CA VAL A 84 -6.93 -8.29 10.37
C VAL A 84 -6.36 -9.67 10.02
N MET A 85 -7.15 -10.43 9.29
CA MET A 85 -6.67 -11.58 8.52
C MET A 85 -6.82 -11.25 7.03
N LEU A 86 -5.71 -11.24 6.30
CA LEU A 86 -5.70 -11.02 4.84
C LEU A 86 -5.73 -12.37 4.11
N THR A 87 -6.50 -12.45 3.03
CA THR A 87 -6.47 -13.66 2.19
C THR A 87 -5.19 -13.71 1.36
N ARG A 88 -4.73 -14.93 1.05
CA ARG A 88 -3.60 -15.12 0.13
C ARG A 88 -3.88 -14.50 -1.23
N LEU A 89 -5.11 -14.62 -1.73
CA LEU A 89 -5.54 -13.98 -2.97
C LEU A 89 -5.36 -12.45 -2.91
N ALA A 90 -5.80 -11.79 -1.82
CA ALA A 90 -5.59 -10.36 -1.65
C ALA A 90 -4.11 -9.98 -1.60
N ILE A 91 -3.30 -10.67 -0.78
CA ILE A 91 -1.85 -10.38 -0.70
C ILE A 91 -1.18 -10.53 -2.07
N SER A 92 -1.54 -11.56 -2.83
CA SER A 92 -0.92 -11.85 -4.12
C SER A 92 -1.35 -10.90 -5.25
N THR A 93 -2.48 -10.21 -5.13
CA THR A 93 -3.07 -9.37 -6.20
C THR A 93 -3.09 -7.87 -5.87
N VAL A 94 -3.32 -7.52 -4.60
CA VAL A 94 -3.22 -6.15 -4.08
C VAL A 94 -1.76 -5.78 -3.84
N GLY A 95 -0.96 -6.76 -3.42
CA GLY A 95 0.45 -6.64 -3.08
C GLY A 95 0.67 -6.58 -1.58
N TYR A 96 1.85 -6.13 -1.17
CA TYR A 96 2.19 -5.84 0.22
C TYR A 96 1.73 -4.44 0.64
N PHE A 97 2.05 -4.05 1.88
CA PHE A 97 1.94 -2.67 2.34
C PHE A 97 3.00 -1.79 1.68
N ASP A 98 2.63 -0.56 1.31
CA ASP A 98 3.55 0.38 0.67
C ASP A 98 4.55 0.93 1.71
N GLU A 99 5.83 0.56 1.57
CA GLU A 99 6.86 0.90 2.56
C GLU A 99 7.19 2.40 2.64
N ASN A 100 6.65 3.25 1.75
CA ASN A 100 6.79 4.69 1.87
C ASN A 100 5.92 5.27 3.00
N PHE A 101 4.91 4.55 3.50
CA PHE A 101 4.21 4.86 4.75
C PHE A 101 5.08 4.51 5.96
N TYR A 102 6.11 5.33 6.14
CA TYR A 102 7.13 5.20 7.18
C TYR A 102 7.15 6.47 8.03
N PRO A 103 7.30 6.37 9.37
CA PRO A 103 7.64 5.18 10.16
C PRO A 103 6.47 4.33 10.64
N ALA A 104 5.25 4.86 10.57
CA ALA A 104 4.03 4.18 10.99
C ALA A 104 2.80 4.92 10.48
N TYR A 105 1.67 4.21 10.53
CA TYR A 105 0.31 4.65 10.24
C TYR A 105 0.01 4.81 8.76
N PHE A 106 -1.27 4.71 8.43
CA PHE A 106 -1.83 4.87 7.09
C PHE A 106 -1.50 3.76 6.10
N GLU A 107 -0.53 2.89 6.37
CA GLU A 107 -0.26 1.72 5.52
C GLU A 107 -1.48 0.81 5.40
N ASP A 108 -2.23 0.68 6.49
CA ASP A 108 -3.47 -0.08 6.60
C ASP A 108 -4.63 0.56 5.83
N VAL A 109 -4.82 1.87 6.02
CA VAL A 109 -5.82 2.68 5.31
C VAL A 109 -5.57 2.62 3.81
N GLU A 110 -4.31 2.76 3.40
CA GLU A 110 -3.92 2.73 2.00
C GLU A 110 -4.12 1.35 1.38
N TYR A 111 -3.78 0.27 2.10
CA TYR A 111 -4.07 -1.08 1.66
C TYR A 111 -5.58 -1.28 1.46
N GLY A 112 -6.40 -0.74 2.36
CA GLY A 112 -7.85 -0.71 2.25
C GLY A 112 -8.36 0.00 1.00
N PHE A 113 -7.70 1.08 0.55
CA PHE A 113 -8.02 1.72 -0.73
C PHE A 113 -7.78 0.79 -1.91
N ARG A 114 -6.61 0.15 -1.96
CA ARG A 114 -6.26 -0.77 -3.06
C ARG A 114 -7.17 -1.99 -3.10
N LEU A 115 -7.51 -2.56 -1.93
CA LEU A 115 -8.51 -3.64 -1.81
C LEU A 115 -9.84 -3.26 -2.48
N LYS A 116 -10.38 -2.09 -2.14
CA LYS A 116 -11.66 -1.60 -2.67
C LYS A 116 -11.59 -1.32 -4.16
N LEU A 117 -10.50 -0.75 -4.65
CA LEU A 117 -10.29 -0.48 -6.08
C LEU A 117 -10.15 -1.73 -6.94
N LEU A 118 -9.86 -2.88 -6.32
CA LEU A 118 -9.82 -4.20 -6.95
C LEU A 118 -11.13 -4.99 -6.75
N GLY A 119 -12.09 -4.43 -6.01
CA GLY A 119 -13.42 -5.01 -5.82
C GLY A 119 -13.54 -6.01 -4.67
N PHE A 120 -12.51 -6.20 -3.84
CA PHE A 120 -12.59 -7.15 -2.73
C PHE A 120 -13.66 -6.77 -1.71
N LYS A 121 -14.32 -7.79 -1.15
CA LYS A 121 -15.23 -7.65 0.00
C LYS A 121 -14.44 -7.67 1.31
N GLU A 122 -14.92 -6.89 2.27
CA GLU A 122 -14.45 -6.90 3.66
C GLU A 122 -15.50 -7.62 4.53
N ARG A 123 -15.05 -8.45 5.48
CA ARG A 123 -15.94 -9.12 6.44
C ARG A 123 -15.56 -8.81 7.86
N HIS A 124 -16.48 -8.20 8.60
CA HIS A 124 -16.34 -8.07 10.05
C HIS A 124 -16.86 -9.34 10.72
N ILE A 125 -16.04 -9.91 11.60
CA ILE A 125 -16.37 -11.09 12.38
C ILE A 125 -16.33 -10.71 13.85
N LYS A 126 -17.41 -11.02 14.58
CA LYS A 126 -17.45 -10.94 16.04
C LYS A 126 -17.18 -12.33 16.59
N TYR A 127 -15.92 -12.65 16.83
CA TYR A 127 -15.50 -13.97 17.30
C TYR A 127 -14.31 -13.87 18.26
N GLY A 128 -14.42 -14.55 19.40
CA GLY A 128 -13.41 -14.53 20.46
C GLY A 128 -13.31 -13.20 21.21
N THR A 129 -12.30 -13.09 22.06
CA THR A 129 -12.00 -11.87 22.84
C THR A 129 -10.78 -11.17 22.23
N PHE A 130 -10.95 -9.91 21.82
CA PHE A 130 -9.85 -9.07 21.34
C PHE A 130 -9.81 -7.78 22.18
N VAL A 131 -8.62 -7.42 22.65
CA VAL A 131 -8.40 -6.21 23.44
C VAL A 131 -7.37 -5.34 22.73
N HIS A 132 -7.81 -4.20 22.20
CA HIS A 132 -6.93 -3.23 21.57
C HIS A 132 -6.54 -2.12 22.55
N GLN A 133 -5.27 -2.08 22.93
CA GLN A 133 -4.71 -0.95 23.71
C GLN A 133 -4.34 0.21 22.79
N THR A 134 -5.34 1.05 22.50
CA THR A 134 -5.21 2.17 21.58
C THR A 134 -4.05 3.11 21.94
N SER A 135 -3.27 3.49 20.92
CA SER A 135 -2.16 4.46 21.02
C SER A 135 -1.07 4.12 22.04
N LEU A 136 -0.91 2.85 22.41
CA LEU A 136 0.08 2.43 23.40
C LEU A 136 1.49 2.89 23.03
N ASN A 137 1.88 2.76 21.77
CA ASN A 137 3.17 3.21 21.25
C ASN A 137 3.41 4.72 21.47
N VAL A 138 2.39 5.55 21.24
CA VAL A 138 2.48 7.00 21.48
C VAL A 138 2.67 7.29 22.96
N ARG A 139 1.83 6.69 23.82
CA ARG A 139 1.89 6.89 25.27
C ARG A 139 3.23 6.44 25.87
N LEU A 140 3.75 5.30 25.43
CA LEU A 140 5.03 4.77 25.91
C LEU A 140 6.21 5.58 25.41
N SER A 141 6.20 6.01 24.14
CA SER A 141 7.29 6.84 23.58
C SER A 141 7.46 8.18 24.30
N ALA A 142 6.39 8.71 24.89
CA ALA A 142 6.44 9.94 25.69
C ALA A 142 7.14 9.73 27.06
N LYS A 143 7.05 8.52 27.63
CA LYS A 143 7.49 8.22 29.00
C LYS A 143 8.85 7.51 29.06
N LEU A 144 9.11 6.61 28.12
CA LEU A 144 10.31 5.76 28.14
C LEU A 144 11.54 6.51 27.61
N LYS A 145 12.71 6.12 28.13
CA LYS A 145 14.03 6.65 27.71
C LYS A 145 14.82 5.66 26.85
N THR A 146 14.17 4.64 26.29
CA THR A 146 14.83 3.71 25.37
C THR A 146 15.17 4.39 24.04
N LYS A 147 16.12 3.82 23.29
CA LYS A 147 16.54 4.38 22.00
C LYS A 147 15.36 4.46 21.03
N GLU A 148 14.49 3.45 21.03
CA GLU A 148 13.32 3.33 20.18
C GLU A 148 12.24 4.34 20.55
N ALA A 149 11.99 4.54 21.85
CA ALA A 149 11.03 5.54 22.34
C ALA A 149 11.47 6.96 21.97
N ILE A 150 12.76 7.27 22.17
CA ILE A 150 13.35 8.56 21.81
C ILE A 150 13.29 8.76 20.28
N TRP A 151 13.63 7.73 19.51
CA TRP A 151 13.57 7.75 18.06
C TRP A 151 12.14 8.05 17.58
N PHE A 152 11.16 7.27 18.03
CA PHE A 152 9.75 7.43 17.62
C PHE A 152 9.21 8.81 18.00
N ARG A 153 9.55 9.30 19.21
CA ARG A 153 9.18 10.63 19.69
C ARG A 153 9.73 11.75 18.80
N ARG A 154 10.92 11.58 18.21
CA ARG A 154 11.50 12.54 17.25
C ARG A 154 10.83 12.47 15.89
N VAL A 155 10.60 11.27 15.35
CA VAL A 155 10.11 11.13 13.97
C VAL A 155 8.60 11.32 13.83
N ARG A 156 7.80 10.97 14.85
CA ARG A 156 6.32 11.08 14.79
C ARG A 156 5.84 12.50 14.43
N PRO A 157 6.35 13.59 15.05
CA PRO A 157 5.94 14.95 14.70
C PRO A 157 6.25 15.38 13.26
N LEU A 158 7.12 14.66 12.53
CA LEU A 158 7.45 15.01 11.14
C LEU A 158 6.24 14.87 10.19
N GLY A 159 5.25 14.04 10.56
CA GLY A 159 4.07 13.79 9.73
C GLY A 159 4.43 13.20 8.37
N ALA A 160 5.56 12.49 8.26
CA ALA A 160 6.11 12.02 7.00
C ALA A 160 5.09 11.18 6.20
N THR A 161 4.45 10.22 6.87
CA THR A 161 3.35 9.41 6.36
C THR A 161 2.24 10.24 5.72
N TYR A 162 1.75 11.29 6.40
CA TYR A 162 0.66 12.11 5.89
C TYR A 162 1.08 12.95 4.67
N LYS A 163 2.33 13.42 4.62
CA LYS A 163 2.85 14.07 3.41
C LYS A 163 2.90 13.12 2.22
N TYR A 164 3.24 11.86 2.46
CA TYR A 164 3.19 10.84 1.41
C TYR A 164 1.75 10.50 1.01
N ALA A 165 0.82 10.39 1.97
CA ALA A 165 -0.60 10.19 1.69
C ALA A 165 -1.18 11.31 0.81
N LEU A 166 -0.83 12.57 1.08
CA LEU A 166 -1.22 13.71 0.25
C LEU A 166 -0.64 13.61 -1.17
N ALA A 167 0.64 13.23 -1.32
CA ALA A 167 1.24 13.05 -2.63
C ALA A 167 0.58 11.91 -3.43
N LYS A 168 0.39 10.75 -2.79
CA LYS A 168 -0.15 9.54 -3.43
C LYS A 168 -1.65 9.60 -3.66
N TRP A 169 -2.44 10.15 -2.74
CA TRP A 169 -3.90 10.05 -2.77
C TRP A 169 -4.60 11.40 -2.75
N GLY A 170 -3.88 12.52 -2.63
CA GLY A 170 -4.50 13.83 -2.49
C GLY A 170 -5.29 14.01 -1.19
N ARG A 171 -5.11 13.10 -0.20
CA ARG A 171 -5.88 13.07 1.06
C ARG A 171 -5.11 12.39 2.19
N THR A 172 -5.50 12.69 3.42
CA THR A 172 -4.93 12.13 4.67
C THR A 172 -5.90 11.24 5.45
N GLY A 173 -7.05 10.88 4.87
CA GLY A 173 -8.05 10.01 5.49
C GLY A 173 -8.96 9.35 4.45
N MET A 174 -9.79 8.41 4.89
CA MET A 174 -10.77 7.74 4.01
C MET A 174 -11.95 8.62 3.60
N CYS A 175 -12.30 9.62 4.40
CA CYS A 175 -13.48 10.46 4.14
C CYS A 175 -13.18 11.51 3.06
N CYS A 176 -14.13 11.59 2.10
CA CYS A 176 -14.34 12.52 0.99
C CYS A 176 -13.15 13.36 0.46
N GLY A 177 -12.98 13.34 -0.87
CA GLY A 177 -11.95 14.09 -1.59
C GLY A 177 -10.75 13.23 -2.00
N GLY A 178 -9.75 13.85 -2.63
CA GLY A 178 -8.53 13.18 -3.11
C GLY A 178 -8.68 12.51 -4.48
N TYR A 179 -7.63 11.79 -4.88
CA TYR A 179 -7.54 11.05 -6.14
C TYR A 179 -8.26 9.72 -6.05
N GLU A 180 -8.90 9.30 -7.15
CA GLU A 180 -9.52 7.99 -7.29
C GLU A 180 -8.47 6.85 -7.37
N GLU A 181 -7.29 7.15 -7.89
CA GLU A 181 -6.19 6.22 -8.09
C GLU A 181 -4.86 6.81 -7.54
N PRO A 182 -3.85 5.96 -7.26
CA PRO A 182 -2.53 6.41 -6.84
C PRO A 182 -1.94 7.44 -7.81
N PHE A 183 -1.46 8.55 -7.25
CA PHE A 183 -0.89 9.69 -7.96
C PHE A 183 -1.80 10.15 -9.11
N ASN A 184 -3.11 10.19 -8.89
CA ASN A 184 -4.11 10.56 -9.90
C ASN A 184 -4.05 9.70 -11.17
N GLY A 185 -3.79 8.39 -11.00
CA GLY A 185 -3.72 7.43 -12.09
C GLY A 185 -2.38 7.37 -12.82
N THR A 186 -1.36 8.07 -12.32
CA THR A 186 0.00 8.07 -12.87
C THR A 186 0.65 6.68 -12.80
N ILE A 187 0.31 5.89 -11.78
CA ILE A 187 0.76 4.50 -11.64
C ILE A 187 -0.44 3.57 -11.37
N PRO A 188 -0.34 2.26 -11.66
CA PRO A 188 -1.40 1.32 -11.38
C PRO A 188 -1.65 1.14 -9.88
N VAL A 189 -2.82 0.58 -9.55
CA VAL A 189 -3.28 0.45 -8.16
C VAL A 189 -2.35 -0.38 -7.28
N ASP A 190 -1.69 -1.40 -7.82
CA ASP A 190 -0.81 -2.32 -7.09
C ASP A 190 0.66 -1.87 -7.04
N VAL A 191 0.96 -0.67 -7.53
CA VAL A 191 2.33 -0.21 -7.75
C VAL A 191 2.70 0.92 -6.80
N TRP A 192 3.95 0.91 -6.35
CA TRP A 192 4.60 2.05 -5.74
C TRP A 192 6.10 2.03 -6.02
N VAL A 193 6.70 3.23 -6.05
CA VAL A 193 8.14 3.42 -6.17
C VAL A 193 8.68 3.91 -4.82
N LYS A 194 9.59 3.16 -4.23
CA LYS A 194 10.17 3.40 -2.92
C LYS A 194 11.15 4.57 -2.93
N ASP A 195 10.88 5.56 -2.10
CA ASP A 195 11.80 6.66 -1.81
C ASP A 195 12.72 6.26 -0.64
N ALA A 196 13.70 5.41 -0.94
CA ALA A 196 14.67 4.95 0.04
C ALA A 196 15.49 6.11 0.63
N ALA A 197 15.72 7.18 -0.13
CA ALA A 197 16.44 8.36 0.33
C ALA A 197 15.65 9.09 1.44
N ARG A 198 14.34 9.28 1.25
CA ARG A 198 13.45 9.84 2.28
C ARG A 198 13.42 9.00 3.55
N ILE A 199 13.32 7.69 3.43
CA ILE A 199 13.33 6.78 4.59
C ILE A 199 14.65 6.93 5.37
N ARG A 200 15.80 6.94 4.69
CA ARG A 200 17.11 7.16 5.32
C ARG A 200 17.20 8.50 6.05
N ARG A 201 16.66 9.59 5.48
CA ARG A 201 16.62 10.91 6.15
C ARG A 201 15.79 10.88 7.44
N ILE A 202 14.64 10.19 7.43
CA ILE A 202 13.79 10.04 8.62
C ILE A 202 14.52 9.23 9.70
N GLN A 203 15.18 8.13 9.32
CA GLN A 203 15.97 7.31 10.22
C GLN A 203 17.10 8.10 10.88
N ALA A 204 17.93 8.78 10.09
CA ALA A 204 19.06 9.59 10.58
C ALA A 204 18.59 10.70 11.54
N TYR A 205 17.49 11.38 11.24
CA TYR A 205 16.90 12.38 12.14
C TYR A 205 16.40 11.75 13.45
N GLY A 206 15.71 10.61 13.38
CA GLY A 206 15.26 9.90 14.57
C GLY A 206 16.42 9.47 15.48
N HIS A 207 17.52 9.00 14.89
CA HIS A 207 18.73 8.63 15.62
C HIS A 207 19.52 9.84 16.16
N GLY A 208 19.20 11.05 15.70
CA GLY A 208 19.84 12.29 16.16
C GLY A 208 21.16 12.58 15.45
N GLU A 209 21.44 11.89 14.35
CA GLU A 209 22.57 12.18 13.45
C GLU A 209 22.39 13.54 12.78
N TRP A 210 21.13 13.92 12.53
CA TRP A 210 20.77 15.20 11.93
C TRP A 210 20.08 16.11 12.94
N LYS A 211 20.62 17.32 13.13
CA LYS A 211 20.07 18.32 14.06
C LYS A 211 18.94 19.15 13.43
N ARG A 212 18.90 19.27 12.10
CA ARG A 212 17.87 20.00 11.37
C ARG A 212 16.74 19.06 10.94
N VAL A 213 15.51 19.56 10.95
CA VAL A 213 14.33 18.83 10.47
C VAL A 213 14.52 18.49 8.98
N PRO A 214 14.46 17.21 8.57
CA PRO A 214 14.69 16.84 7.17
C PRO A 214 13.47 17.17 6.30
N ASN A 215 13.69 17.27 4.98
CA ASN A 215 12.59 17.19 4.03
C ASN A 215 12.05 15.74 3.99
N VAL A 216 10.78 15.60 4.38
CA VAL A 216 10.04 14.33 4.43
C VAL A 216 8.93 14.23 3.36
N GLY A 217 8.91 15.17 2.40
CA GLY A 217 8.11 15.04 1.18
C GLY A 217 8.63 13.90 0.30
N TYR A 218 7.71 13.25 -0.41
CA TYR A 218 8.04 12.23 -1.41
C TYR A 218 8.61 12.88 -2.66
N ASP A 219 9.69 12.30 -3.18
CA ASP A 219 10.27 12.72 -4.44
C ASP A 219 9.46 12.19 -5.64
N THR A 220 8.61 13.03 -6.21
CA THR A 220 7.76 12.65 -7.35
C THR A 220 8.55 12.42 -8.65
N SER A 221 9.81 12.90 -8.75
CA SER A 221 10.65 12.61 -9.92
C SER A 221 10.98 11.13 -10.04
N LEU A 222 10.89 10.36 -8.94
CA LEU A 222 11.01 8.90 -8.94
C LEU A 222 9.94 8.21 -9.78
N LEU A 223 8.85 8.90 -10.12
CA LEU A 223 7.81 8.38 -11.01
C LEU A 223 8.15 8.55 -12.50
N GLU A 224 9.08 9.45 -12.86
CA GLU A 224 9.41 9.72 -14.27
C GLU A 224 9.85 8.48 -15.04
N PRO A 225 10.76 7.63 -14.50
CA PRO A 225 11.20 6.42 -15.20
C PRO A 225 10.09 5.39 -15.43
N VAL A 226 9.01 5.42 -14.64
CA VAL A 226 7.85 4.53 -14.83
C VAL A 226 6.78 5.14 -15.75
N MET A 227 6.78 6.47 -15.91
CA MET A 227 5.87 7.19 -16.81
C MET A 227 6.34 7.16 -18.26
N THR A 228 7.64 7.32 -18.53
CA THR A 228 8.12 7.46 -19.92
C THR A 228 8.25 6.12 -20.64
N LYS A 229 7.70 6.03 -21.86
CA LYS A 229 8.07 4.96 -22.81
C LYS A 229 9.53 5.18 -23.21
N SER A 230 10.38 4.20 -22.92
CA SER A 230 11.70 4.06 -23.55
C SER A 230 11.56 3.67 -25.01
#